data_AF-A0A2E2MLH5-F1
#
_entry.id   AF-A0A2E2MLH5-F1
#
_cell.length_a   1.000
_cell.length_b   1.000
_cell.length_c   1.000
_cell.angle_alpha   90.00
_cell.angle_beta   90.00
_cell.angle_gamma   90.00
#
_symmetry.space_group_name_H-M   'P 1'
#
loop_
_entity.id
_entity.type
_entity.pdbx_description
1 polymer ?
#
loop_
_entity_poly.entity_id
_entity_poly.type
_entity_poly.pdbx_seq_one_letter_code
_entity_poly.pdbx_strand_id
1 'polypeptide(L)'
;MKAYHFRARTRAKDGTTEPFKLDVAAPEKHGDGGYGCVIHCPIMPFHGNPIFGVDGRQAMALALWITEQLLAFQELELIDDDGDVITLPIDQEAGIPGGPDRDDL
;
A
#
# COMPACT_ATOMS: atom_id res chain seq x y z
N MET A 1 -5.96 -15.30 -1.23
CA MET A 1 -5.35 -14.06 -1.75
C MET A 1 -3.83 -14.22 -1.70
N LYS A 2 -3.06 -13.66 -2.64
CA LYS A 2 -1.60 -13.84 -2.72
C LYS A 2 -0.87 -12.62 -2.15
N ALA A 3 0.40 -12.79 -1.79
CA ALA A 3 1.30 -11.69 -1.49
C ALA A 3 1.47 -10.77 -2.73
N TYR A 4 1.78 -9.51 -2.49
CA TYR A 4 2.03 -8.51 -3.53
C TYR A 4 3.49 -8.06 -3.46
N HIS A 5 4.17 -8.07 -4.61
CA HIS A 5 5.57 -7.68 -4.74
C HIS A 5 5.69 -6.63 -5.83
N PHE A 6 6.36 -5.53 -5.51
CA PHE A 6 6.48 -4.41 -6.42
C PHE A 6 7.85 -3.75 -6.32
N ARG A 7 8.38 -3.37 -7.47
CA ARG A 7 9.66 -2.70 -7.65
C ARG A 7 9.47 -1.57 -8.63
N ALA A 8 10.02 -0.42 -8.28
CA ALA A 8 9.93 0.81 -9.05
C ALA A 8 11.08 1.73 -8.62
N ARG A 9 10.99 3.00 -8.99
CA ARG A 9 11.80 4.05 -8.38
C ARG A 9 10.88 5.08 -7.74
N THR A 10 11.37 5.76 -6.72
CA THR A 10 10.74 7.00 -6.25
C THR A 10 11.41 8.19 -6.92
N ARG A 11 10.67 9.29 -7.10
CA ARG A 11 11.18 10.60 -7.51
C ARG A 11 10.77 11.64 -6.48
N ALA A 12 11.75 12.36 -5.94
CA ALA A 12 11.52 13.51 -5.06
C ALA A 12 11.33 14.80 -5.88
N LYS A 13 10.85 15.87 -5.23
CA LYS A 13 10.63 17.18 -5.88
C LYS A 13 11.87 17.81 -6.51
N ASP A 14 13.06 17.51 -5.99
CA ASP A 14 14.33 18.00 -6.54
C ASP A 14 14.79 17.20 -7.77
N GLY A 15 14.03 16.18 -8.18
CA GLY A 15 14.34 15.28 -9.28
C GLY A 15 15.23 14.10 -8.90
N THR A 16 15.66 13.98 -7.63
CA THR A 16 16.41 12.83 -7.13
C THR A 16 15.57 11.57 -7.25
N THR A 17 16.18 10.48 -7.72
CA THR A 17 15.51 9.18 -7.86
C THR A 17 16.21 8.09 -7.07
N GLU A 18 15.43 7.25 -6.40
CA GLU A 18 15.95 6.15 -5.58
C GLU A 18 15.19 4.84 -5.86
N PRO A 19 15.84 3.67 -5.71
CA PRO A 19 15.15 2.39 -5.85
C PRO A 19 14.04 2.23 -4.81
N PHE A 20 12.85 1.82 -5.26
CA PHE A 20 11.71 1.53 -4.41
C PHE A 20 11.41 0.04 -4.39
N LYS A 21 11.16 -0.48 -3.19
CA LYS A 21 10.80 -1.86 -2.94
C LYS A 21 9.63 -1.92 -1.97
N LEU A 22 8.57 -2.59 -2.42
CA LEU A 22 7.39 -2.88 -1.61
C LEU A 22 7.09 -4.38 -1.71
N ASP A 23 7.12 -5.06 -0.57
CA ASP A 23 6.58 -6.41 -0.44
C ASP A 23 5.46 -6.38 0.59
N VAL A 24 4.25 -6.79 0.21
CA VAL A 24 3.10 -6.95 1.11
C VAL A 24 2.82 -8.43 1.23
N ALA A 25 2.91 -8.98 2.44
CA ALA A 25 2.61 -10.38 2.69
C ALA A 25 1.17 -10.73 2.31
N ALA A 26 0.89 -12.01 2.09
CA ALA A 26 -0.48 -12.46 1.91
C ALA A 26 -1.28 -12.14 3.19
N PRO A 27 -2.59 -11.83 3.09
CA PRO A 27 -3.41 -11.57 4.27
C PRO A 27 -3.47 -12.81 5.15
N GLU A 28 -3.12 -12.66 6.41
CA GLU A 28 -3.21 -13.70 7.43
C GLU A 28 -4.32 -13.37 8.41
N LYS A 29 -4.99 -14.40 8.96
CA LYS A 29 -5.99 -14.20 10.01
C LYS A 29 -5.29 -13.80 11.30
N HIS A 30 -5.79 -12.75 11.94
CA HIS A 30 -5.33 -12.30 13.25
C HIS A 30 -6.51 -12.24 14.22
N GLY A 31 -6.32 -12.82 15.41
CA GLY A 31 -7.21 -12.64 16.57
C GLY A 31 -8.70 -12.69 16.23
N ASP A 32 -9.45 -11.73 16.76
CA ASP A 32 -10.92 -11.62 16.81
C ASP A 32 -11.67 -11.51 15.46
N GLY A 33 -11.21 -12.22 14.42
CA GLY A 33 -11.85 -12.29 13.11
C GLY A 33 -11.28 -11.36 12.05
N GLY A 34 -10.27 -10.55 12.41
CA GLY A 34 -9.58 -9.65 11.48
C GLY A 34 -8.53 -10.32 10.62
N TYR A 35 -8.05 -9.61 9.60
CA TYR A 35 -6.93 -10.00 8.77
C TYR A 35 -5.85 -8.93 8.80
N GLY A 36 -4.60 -9.35 8.68
CA GLY A 36 -3.44 -8.48 8.66
C GLY A 36 -2.54 -8.76 7.47
N CYS A 37 -2.04 -7.70 6.84
CA CYS A 37 -1.00 -7.75 5.82
C CYS A 37 0.27 -7.07 6.36
N VAL A 38 1.37 -7.80 6.49
CA VAL A 38 2.66 -7.21 6.86
C VAL A 38 3.27 -6.52 5.66
N ILE A 39 3.66 -5.24 5.81
CA ILE A 39 4.32 -4.48 4.77
C ILE A 39 5.83 -4.42 5.03
N HIS A 40 6.62 -4.80 4.04
CA HIS A 40 8.06 -4.61 4.01
C HIS A 40 8.42 -3.55 2.97
N CYS A 41 8.56 -2.31 3.44
CA CYS A 41 9.07 -1.19 2.65
C CYS A 41 10.02 -0.36 3.55
N PRO A 42 11.35 -0.38 3.34
CA PRO A 42 12.31 0.22 4.27
C PRO A 42 12.15 1.73 4.48
N ILE A 43 11.57 2.44 3.51
CA ILE A 43 11.33 3.88 3.60
C ILE A 43 10.03 4.23 4.36
N MET A 44 9.29 3.22 4.83
CA MET A 44 8.04 3.40 5.56
C MET A 44 8.22 3.17 7.07
N PRO A 45 7.63 4.01 7.94
CA PRO A 45 7.71 3.90 9.40
C PRO A 45 7.02 2.66 9.96
N PHE A 46 6.06 2.06 9.24
CA PHE A 46 5.36 0.84 9.65
C PHE A 46 6.02 -0.44 9.12
N HIS A 47 7.23 -0.37 8.55
CA HIS A 47 7.94 -1.55 8.05
C HIS A 47 7.92 -2.71 9.05
N GLY A 48 7.48 -3.89 8.60
CA GLY A 48 7.40 -5.09 9.41
C GLY A 48 6.18 -5.17 10.34
N ASN A 49 5.33 -4.15 10.38
CA ASN A 49 4.09 -4.17 11.15
C ASN A 49 2.90 -4.54 10.26
N PRO A 50 1.92 -5.29 10.78
CA PRO A 50 0.69 -5.62 10.05
C PRO A 50 -0.24 -4.42 9.96
N ILE A 51 -0.83 -4.24 8.77
CA ILE A 51 -2.00 -3.38 8.55
C ILE A 51 -3.25 -4.25 8.55
N PHE A 52 -4.22 -3.89 9.40
CA PHE A 52 -5.40 -4.69 9.65
C PHE A 52 -6.61 -4.25 8.84
N GLY A 53 -7.42 -5.22 8.40
CA GLY A 53 -8.75 -5.04 7.83
C GLY A 53 -9.73 -6.08 8.37
N VAL A 54 -11.02 -5.86 8.16
CA VAL A 54 -12.09 -6.79 8.57
C VAL A 54 -12.04 -8.10 7.81
N ASP A 55 -11.51 -8.08 6.58
CA ASP A 55 -11.23 -9.26 5.78
C ASP A 55 -9.88 -9.13 5.04
N GLY A 56 -9.45 -10.20 4.38
CA GLY A 56 -8.18 -10.21 3.67
C GLY A 56 -8.12 -9.25 2.47
N ARG A 57 -9.26 -8.95 1.84
CA ARG A 57 -9.36 -8.02 0.71
C ARG A 57 -9.12 -6.60 1.19
N GLN A 58 -9.81 -6.20 2.25
CA GLN A 58 -9.62 -4.90 2.88
C GLN A 58 -8.22 -4.75 3.47
N ALA A 59 -7.67 -5.78 4.12
CA ALA A 59 -6.32 -5.71 4.68
C ALA A 59 -5.24 -5.44 3.60
N MET A 60 -5.34 -6.09 2.43
CA MET A 60 -4.45 -5.82 1.30
C MET A 60 -4.66 -4.42 0.73
N ALA A 61 -5.92 -4.01 0.51
CA ALA A 61 -6.22 -2.69 -0.03
C ALA A 61 -5.73 -1.56 0.89
N LEU A 62 -5.95 -1.68 2.21
CA LEU A 62 -5.45 -0.74 3.20
C LEU A 62 -3.91 -0.69 3.22
N ALA A 63 -3.24 -1.83 3.08
CA ALA A 63 -1.79 -1.89 3.05
C ALA A 63 -1.18 -1.14 1.84
N LEU A 64 -1.79 -1.26 0.67
CA LEU A 64 -1.39 -0.51 -0.52
C LEU A 64 -1.75 0.98 -0.40
N TRP A 65 -2.97 1.28 0.07
CA TRP A 65 -3.45 2.64 0.23
C TRP A 65 -2.59 3.45 1.19
N ILE A 66 -2.27 2.92 2.38
CA ILE A 66 -1.44 3.63 3.35
C ILE A 66 -0.01 3.85 2.82
N THR A 67 0.48 2.95 1.98
CA THR A 67 1.78 3.11 1.29
C THR A 67 1.74 4.32 0.35
N GLU A 68 0.68 4.49 -0.45
CA GLU A 68 0.53 5.69 -1.30
C GLU A 68 0.41 6.98 -0.48
N GLN A 69 -0.37 6.96 0.60
CA GLN A 69 -0.54 8.16 1.44
C GLN A 69 0.79 8.61 2.04
N LEU A 70 1.65 7.66 2.44
CA LEU A 70 2.97 7.99 2.96
C LEU A 70 3.95 8.46 1.90
N LEU A 71 3.90 7.91 0.69
CA LEU A 71 4.69 8.43 -0.44
C LEU A 71 4.31 9.89 -0.72
N ALA A 72 3.01 10.18 -0.80
CA ALA A 72 2.50 11.53 -0.99
C ALA A 72 2.91 12.47 0.17
N PHE A 73 2.81 12.02 1.42
CA PHE A 73 3.25 12.78 2.59
C PHE A 73 4.75 13.10 2.57
N GLN A 74 5.58 12.17 2.08
CA GLN A 74 7.02 12.38 1.88
C GLN A 74 7.34 13.14 0.59
N GLU A 75 6.33 13.58 -0.17
CA GLU A 75 6.47 14.26 -1.46
C GLU A 75 7.26 13.44 -2.49
N LEU A 76 7.04 12.12 -2.48
CA LEU A 76 7.64 11.15 -3.38
C LEU A 76 6.60 10.62 -4.38
N GLU A 77 6.97 10.61 -5.66
CA GLU A 77 6.22 9.95 -6.73
C GLU A 77 6.79 8.56 -6.99
N LEU A 78 5.95 7.56 -7.27
CA LEU A 78 6.41 6.30 -7.85
C LEU A 78 6.54 6.48 -9.36
N ILE A 79 7.66 6.06 -9.93
CA ILE A 79 7.91 6.11 -11.36
C ILE A 79 8.43 4.76 -11.88
N ASP A 80 8.13 4.47 -13.14
CA ASP A 80 8.72 3.33 -13.86
C ASP A 80 10.10 3.66 -14.45
N ASP A 81 10.62 2.77 -15.30
CA ASP A 81 11.93 2.91 -15.94
C ASP A 81 11.97 4.01 -17.02
N ASP A 82 10.81 4.37 -17.58
CA ASP A 82 10.65 5.45 -18.55
C ASP A 82 10.45 6.83 -17.86
N GLY A 83 10.22 6.82 -16.55
CA GLY A 83 10.05 8.01 -15.72
C GLY A 83 8.60 8.49 -15.61
N ASP A 84 7.66 7.67 -16.09
CA ASP A 84 6.23 7.92 -16.00
C ASP A 84 5.72 7.63 -14.58
N VAL A 85 4.80 8.48 -14.11
CA VAL A 85 4.21 8.33 -12.77
C VAL A 85 3.23 7.16 -12.75
N ILE A 86 3.39 6.27 -11.78
CA ILE A 86 2.57 5.09 -11.60
C ILE A 86 1.92 5.07 -10.21
N THR A 87 0.78 4.40 -10.11
CA THR A 87 0.06 4.20 -8.85
C THR A 87 0.04 2.73 -8.46
N LEU A 88 -0.16 2.45 -7.18
CA LEU A 88 -0.37 1.10 -6.68
C LEU A 88 -1.78 0.62 -7.06
N PRO A 89 -1.98 -0.68 -7.35
CA PRO A 89 -3.26 -1.23 -7.75
C PRO A 89 -4.20 -1.42 -6.55
N ILE A 90 -4.64 -0.32 -5.94
CA ILE A 90 -5.51 -0.33 -4.77
C ILE A 90 -6.94 -0.70 -5.16
N ASP A 91 -7.51 -1.67 -4.46
CA ASP A 91 -8.92 -2.03 -4.58
C ASP A 91 -9.79 -1.04 -3.78
N GLN A 92 -10.31 -0.02 -4.46
CA GLN A 92 -11.11 1.06 -3.87
C GLN A 92 -12.45 0.56 -3.30
N GLU A 93 -12.99 -0.54 -3.82
CA GLU A 93 -14.25 -1.13 -3.36
C GLU A 93 -14.07 -2.03 -2.12
N ALA A 94 -12.84 -2.24 -1.66
CA ALA A 94 -12.54 -3.04 -0.49
C ALA A 94 -12.88 -2.34 0.84
N GLY A 95 -13.55 -1.18 0.81
CA GLY A 95 -13.93 -0.43 2.01
C GLY A 95 -12.75 0.28 2.66
N ILE A 96 -11.87 0.87 1.87
CA ILE A 96 -10.80 1.75 2.35
C ILE A 96 -11.32 3.20 2.51
N PRO A 97 -10.70 4.05 3.34
CA PRO A 97 -11.10 5.44 3.48
C PRO A 97 -11.08 6.19 2.14
N GLY A 98 -12.20 6.82 1.78
CA GLY A 98 -12.35 7.56 0.52
C GLY A 98 -12.67 6.70 -0.72
N GLY A 99 -12.88 5.38 -0.57
CA GLY A 99 -13.58 4.57 -1.57
C GLY A 99 -15.05 4.99 -1.71
N PRO A 100 -15.81 4.47 -2.71
CA PRO A 100 -17.23 4.80 -2.84
C PRO A 100 -17.93 4.54 -1.50
N ASP A 101 -18.59 5.57 -0.96
CA ASP A 101 -19.36 5.47 0.27
C ASP A 101 -20.33 4.29 0.13
N ARG A 102 -20.18 3.29 1.00
CA ARG A 102 -21.25 2.32 1.22
C ARG A 102 -22.30 3.03 2.06
N ASP A 103 -23.09 3.86 1.40
CA ASP A 103 -24.28 4.54 1.94
C ASP A 103 -25.42 3.54 2.29
N ASP A 104 -25.14 2.24 2.39
CA ASP A 104 -26.14 1.17 2.49
C ASP A 104 -25.98 0.18 3.66
N LEU A 105 -25.45 0.63 4.81
CA LEU A 105 -25.57 -0.12 6.09
C LEU A 105 -26.34 0.64 7.17
#